data_AF-A0A2A4ZVP2-F1
#
_entry.id   AF-A0A2A4ZVP2-F1
#
_cell.length_a   1.000
_cell.length_b   1.000
_cell.length_c   1.000
_cell.angle_alpha   90.00
_cell.angle_beta   90.00
_cell.angle_gamma   90.00
#
_symmetry.space_group_name_H-M   'P 1'
#
loop_
_entity.id
_entity.type
_entity.pdbx_description
1 polymer ?
#
loop_
_entity_poly.entity_id
_entity_poly.type
_entity_poly.pdbx_seq_one_letter_code
_entity_poly.pdbx_strand_id
1 'polypeptide(L)'
;MDIFGIGSAIKGCAQIYFRGAIQTGRTTNMLEHLKSGDLVIFLDVYSAYDFKLKAAGKGIIIDVLKCDVHDVDKIWNYGKLKGRVVFDHCWLERYYIYKIESSTRALDKVAHYMGRSMNETVEQKISRSNWLEPKNAGPALNNKQ
;
A
#
# COMPACT_ATOMS: atom_id res chain seq x y z
N MET A 1 -7.46 1.25 18.65
CA MET A 1 -7.66 -0.21 18.60
C MET A 1 -8.55 -0.49 17.40
N ASP A 2 -8.22 -1.53 16.63
CA ASP A 2 -8.85 -1.96 15.39
C ASP A 2 -10.36 -1.74 15.34
N ILE A 3 -10.86 -1.07 14.29
CA ILE A 3 -12.26 -1.20 13.91
C ILE A 3 -12.46 -2.35 12.92
N PHE A 4 -11.41 -2.85 12.24
CA PHE A 4 -11.58 -4.08 11.47
C PHE A 4 -10.42 -5.09 11.43
N GLY A 5 -9.16 -4.80 11.81
CA GLY A 5 -8.08 -5.80 11.74
C GLY A 5 -7.77 -6.34 10.34
N ILE A 6 -8.57 -5.99 9.33
CA ILE A 6 -8.51 -6.47 7.94
C ILE A 6 -7.18 -6.06 7.32
N GLY A 7 -6.68 -4.85 7.58
CA GLY A 7 -5.38 -4.40 7.08
C GLY A 7 -4.22 -5.25 7.60
N SER A 8 -4.23 -5.54 8.90
CA SER A 8 -3.24 -6.42 9.54
C SER A 8 -3.36 -7.87 9.06
N ALA A 9 -4.58 -8.37 8.87
CA ALA A 9 -4.85 -9.70 8.35
C ALA A 9 -4.39 -9.86 6.89
N ILE A 10 -4.71 -8.91 6.01
CA ILE A 10 -4.26 -8.91 4.60
C ILE A 10 -2.73 -8.85 4.52
N LYS A 11 -2.10 -8.00 5.34
CA LYS A 11 -0.63 -7.94 5.43
C LYS A 11 -0.05 -9.27 5.88
N GLY A 12 -0.63 -9.90 6.91
CA GLY A 12 -0.22 -11.22 7.40
C GLY A 12 -0.36 -12.31 6.34
N CYS A 13 -1.50 -12.37 5.65
CA CYS A 13 -1.75 -13.31 4.56
C CYS A 13 -0.75 -13.14 3.41
N ALA A 14 -0.49 -11.90 2.98
CA ALA A 14 0.50 -11.62 1.94
C ALA A 14 1.91 -12.08 2.37
N GLN A 15 2.32 -11.79 3.60
CA GLN A 15 3.62 -12.24 4.13
C GLN A 15 3.74 -13.76 4.21
N ILE A 16 2.69 -14.46 4.66
CA ILE A 16 2.66 -15.92 4.74
C ILE A 16 2.73 -16.51 3.33
N TYR A 17 1.95 -15.98 2.39
CA TYR A 17 1.96 -16.42 1.00
C TYR A 17 3.33 -16.25 0.35
N PHE A 18 3.94 -15.07 0.46
CA PHE A 18 5.26 -14.82 -0.16
C PHE A 18 6.39 -15.60 0.53
N ARG A 19 6.30 -15.86 1.84
CA ARG A 19 7.26 -16.75 2.52
C ARG A 19 7.06 -18.23 2.19
N GLY A 20 5.82 -18.67 1.99
CA GLY A 20 5.46 -20.05 1.71
C GLY A 20 5.57 -20.44 0.24
N ALA A 21 5.52 -19.47 -0.68
CA ALA A 21 5.76 -19.70 -2.09
C ALA A 21 7.26 -19.91 -2.33
N ILE A 22 7.71 -21.15 -2.14
CA ILE A 22 9.09 -21.59 -2.30
C ILE A 22 9.68 -21.05 -3.61
N GLN A 23 10.80 -20.33 -3.50
CA GLN A 23 11.40 -19.45 -4.50
C GLN A 23 12.20 -20.18 -5.60
N THR A 24 12.08 -21.51 -5.73
CA THR A 24 12.91 -22.29 -6.65
C THR A 24 12.26 -22.37 -8.03
N GLY A 25 12.92 -21.77 -9.05
CA GLY A 25 12.55 -21.91 -10.47
C GLY A 25 11.89 -20.70 -11.14
N ARG A 26 11.49 -19.66 -10.39
CA ARG A 26 10.83 -18.46 -10.95
C ARG A 26 11.72 -17.65 -11.88
N THR A 27 12.98 -17.45 -11.49
CA THR A 27 13.99 -16.76 -12.30
C THR A 27 14.34 -17.55 -13.56
N THR A 28 14.38 -18.90 -13.47
CA THR A 28 14.60 -19.78 -14.63
C THR A 28 13.44 -19.69 -15.64
N ASN A 29 12.21 -19.76 -15.15
CA ASN A 29 11.01 -19.64 -15.98
C ASN A 29 10.91 -18.24 -16.63
N MET A 30 11.24 -17.18 -15.89
CA MET A 30 11.32 -15.82 -16.44
C MET A 30 12.30 -15.75 -17.61
N LEU A 31 13.48 -16.37 -17.47
CA LEU A 31 14.52 -16.39 -18.50
C LEU A 31 14.05 -17.07 -19.80
N GLU A 32 13.17 -18.07 -19.73
CA GLU A 32 12.65 -18.81 -20.89
C GLU A 32 11.63 -18.00 -21.71
N HIS A 33 11.00 -17.01 -21.08
CA HIS A 33 9.98 -16.16 -21.73
C HIS A 33 10.50 -14.80 -22.20
N LEU A 34 11.77 -14.48 -21.92
CA LEU A 34 12.38 -13.23 -22.33
C LEU A 34 12.73 -13.19 -23.80
N LYS A 35 12.59 -12.01 -24.38
CA LYS A 35 12.99 -11.70 -25.75
C LYS A 35 14.08 -10.63 -25.75
N SER A 36 14.94 -10.65 -26.76
CA SER A 36 15.94 -9.59 -26.93
C SER A 36 15.26 -8.22 -27.05
N GLY A 37 15.79 -7.24 -26.34
CA GLY A 37 15.23 -5.89 -26.22
C GLY A 37 14.26 -5.70 -25.05
N ASP A 38 13.89 -6.76 -24.32
CA ASP A 38 13.14 -6.62 -23.07
C ASP A 38 13.98 -5.93 -21.99
N LEU A 39 13.32 -5.14 -21.15
CA LEU A 39 13.87 -4.54 -19.93
C LEU A 39 13.41 -5.36 -18.73
N VAL A 40 14.33 -5.80 -17.88
CA VAL A 40 14.02 -6.51 -16.64
C VAL A 40 14.32 -5.65 -15.42
N ILE A 41 13.32 -5.48 -14.54
CA ILE A 41 13.41 -4.65 -13.34
C ILE A 41 13.74 -5.52 -12.12
N PHE A 42 14.77 -5.13 -11.38
CA PHE A 42 15.22 -5.80 -10.17
C PHE A 42 15.23 -4.86 -8.97
N LEU A 43 15.12 -5.41 -7.76
CA LEU A 43 15.32 -4.67 -6.51
C LEU A 43 16.79 -4.34 -6.26
N ASP A 44 17.68 -5.25 -6.67
CA ASP A 44 19.10 -5.17 -6.36
C ASP A 44 19.97 -5.29 -7.62
N VAL A 45 21.15 -4.68 -7.56
CA VAL A 45 22.07 -4.58 -8.70
C VAL A 45 22.76 -5.92 -8.98
N TYR A 46 22.96 -6.75 -7.95
CA TYR A 46 23.69 -8.01 -8.08
C TYR A 46 22.87 -9.03 -8.87
N SER A 47 21.60 -9.24 -8.48
CA SER A 47 20.64 -10.07 -9.20
C SER A 47 20.43 -9.57 -10.63
N ALA A 48 20.35 -8.25 -10.84
CA ALA A 48 20.24 -7.67 -12.18
C ALA A 48 21.43 -8.05 -13.07
N TYR A 49 22.65 -7.95 -12.53
CA TYR A 49 23.87 -8.27 -13.25
C TYR A 49 24.02 -9.77 -13.52
N ASP A 50 23.84 -10.61 -12.50
CA ASP A 50 23.88 -12.07 -12.63
C ASP A 50 22.85 -12.58 -13.65
N PHE A 51 21.63 -12.02 -13.60
CA PHE A 51 20.58 -12.38 -14.54
C PHE A 51 20.90 -11.94 -15.97
N LYS A 52 21.49 -10.75 -16.15
CA LYS A 52 21.95 -10.28 -17.47
C LYS A 52 23.00 -11.22 -18.06
N LEU A 53 23.94 -11.71 -17.25
CA LEU A 53 24.95 -12.68 -17.69
C LEU A 53 24.30 -14.02 -18.12
N LYS A 54 23.32 -14.50 -17.35
CA LYS A 54 22.56 -15.72 -17.68
C LYS A 54 21.79 -15.58 -18.99
N ALA A 55 21.17 -14.43 -19.24
CA ALA A 55 20.47 -14.14 -20.49
C ALA A 55 21.44 -14.08 -21.68
N ALA A 56 22.59 -13.42 -21.52
CA ALA A 56 23.63 -13.35 -22.53
C ALA A 56 24.18 -14.75 -22.88
N GLY A 57 24.35 -15.63 -21.89
CA GLY A 57 24.74 -17.03 -22.10
C GLY A 57 23.75 -17.84 -22.95
N LYS A 58 22.49 -17.41 -23.04
CA LYS A 58 21.46 -17.98 -23.92
C LYS A 58 21.31 -17.21 -25.25
N GLY A 59 22.16 -16.22 -25.53
CA GLY A 59 22.07 -15.39 -26.72
C GLY A 59 20.96 -14.35 -26.70
N ILE A 60 20.38 -14.06 -25.52
CA ILE A 60 19.30 -13.08 -25.36
C ILE A 60 19.91 -11.76 -24.88
N ILE A 61 19.71 -10.69 -25.64
CA ILE A 61 20.23 -9.36 -25.31
C ILE A 61 19.13 -8.56 -24.62
N ILE A 62 19.22 -8.41 -23.30
CA ILE A 62 18.26 -7.65 -22.49
C ILE A 62 18.91 -6.45 -21.83
N ASP A 63 18.06 -5.47 -21.49
CA ASP A 63 18.41 -4.41 -20.56
C ASP A 63 17.96 -4.79 -19.16
N VAL A 64 18.68 -4.29 -18.15
CA VAL A 64 18.33 -4.51 -16.74
C VAL A 64 18.38 -3.18 -16.01
N LEU A 65 17.42 -2.95 -15.12
CA LEU A 65 17.33 -1.75 -14.31
C LEU A 65 17.07 -2.12 -12.85
N LYS A 66 17.89 -1.56 -11.96
CA LYS A 66 17.58 -1.57 -10.53
C LYS A 66 16.61 -0.43 -10.22
N CYS A 67 15.43 -0.77 -9.72
CA CYS A 67 14.42 0.21 -9.31
C CYS A 67 13.88 -0.15 -7.93
N ASP A 68 13.78 0.83 -7.04
CA ASP A 68 13.07 0.64 -5.78
C ASP A 68 11.55 0.72 -6.01
N VAL A 69 10.76 0.00 -5.22
CA VAL A 69 9.28 0.01 -5.30
C VAL A 69 8.67 1.34 -4.89
N HIS A 70 9.43 2.18 -4.19
CA HIS A 70 9.04 3.54 -3.83
C HIS A 70 9.18 4.53 -5.01
N ASP A 71 10.01 4.19 -6.01
CA ASP A 71 10.39 5.07 -7.11
C ASP A 71 9.91 4.54 -8.49
N VAL A 72 8.72 3.95 -8.56
CA VAL A 72 8.19 3.31 -9.78
C VAL A 72 8.18 4.26 -10.98
N ASP A 73 8.03 5.55 -10.76
CA ASP A 73 8.05 6.57 -11.83
C ASP A 73 9.37 6.61 -12.60
N LYS A 74 10.49 6.16 -12.00
CA LYS A 74 11.78 6.05 -12.69
C LYS A 74 11.75 5.02 -13.83
N ILE A 75 10.88 4.02 -13.76
CA ILE A 75 10.75 2.99 -14.80
C ILE A 75 10.19 3.60 -16.08
N TRP A 76 9.18 4.47 -15.96
CA TRP A 76 8.56 5.14 -17.11
C TRP A 76 9.50 6.18 -17.74
N ASN A 77 10.42 6.74 -16.96
CA ASN A 77 11.41 7.72 -17.41
C ASN A 77 12.70 7.10 -17.96
N TYR A 78 12.84 5.77 -17.94
CA TYR A 78 14.07 5.08 -18.33
C TYR A 78 14.38 5.18 -19.85
N GLY A 79 13.45 5.68 -20.66
CA GLY A 79 13.66 6.01 -22.07
C GLY A 79 12.90 5.10 -23.03
N LYS A 80 13.27 5.13 -24.33
CA LYS A 80 12.63 4.31 -25.37
C LYS A 80 12.99 2.84 -25.19
N LEU A 81 12.04 2.08 -24.66
CA LEU A 81 12.12 0.63 -24.58
C LEU A 81 11.93 0.03 -25.98
N LYS A 82 12.84 -0.86 -26.37
CA LYS A 82 12.71 -1.64 -27.62
C LYS A 82 11.73 -2.81 -27.45
N GLY A 83 11.63 -3.36 -26.25
CA GLY A 83 10.79 -4.49 -25.89
C GLY A 83 9.89 -4.21 -24.68
N ARG A 84 9.48 -5.28 -24.00
CA ARG A 84 8.56 -5.23 -22.85
C ARG A 84 9.31 -4.87 -21.58
N VAL A 85 8.57 -4.34 -20.59
CA VAL A 85 9.04 -4.28 -19.20
C VAL A 85 8.62 -5.55 -18.48
N VAL A 86 9.58 -6.27 -17.93
CA VAL A 86 9.37 -7.46 -17.11
C VAL A 86 9.86 -7.16 -15.71
N PHE A 87 9.07 -7.52 -14.71
CA PHE A 87 9.42 -7.32 -13.31
C PHE A 87 9.90 -8.62 -12.71
N ASP A 88 11.05 -8.59 -12.06
CA ASP A 88 11.49 -9.69 -11.21
C ASP A 88 10.44 -9.98 -10.13
N HIS A 89 10.35 -11.25 -9.75
CA HIS A 89 9.34 -11.70 -8.81
C HIS A 89 9.53 -11.07 -7.43
N CYS A 90 10.78 -10.93 -6.94
CA CYS A 90 11.03 -10.29 -5.65
C CYS A 90 10.60 -8.81 -5.69
N TRP A 91 10.81 -8.15 -6.83
CA TRP A 91 10.30 -6.80 -7.05
C TRP A 91 8.79 -6.71 -6.93
N LEU A 92 8.05 -7.61 -7.61
CA LEU A 92 6.58 -7.65 -7.56
C LEU A 92 6.06 -7.90 -6.13
N GLU A 93 6.64 -8.86 -5.41
CA GLU A 93 6.27 -9.15 -4.02
C GLU A 93 6.46 -7.91 -3.13
N ARG A 94 7.60 -7.25 -3.26
CA ARG A 94 7.91 -6.04 -2.50
C ARG A 94 6.96 -4.90 -2.86
N TYR A 95 6.59 -4.77 -4.13
CA TYR A 95 5.65 -3.76 -4.60
C TYR A 95 4.24 -3.99 -4.04
N TYR A 96 3.75 -5.23 -4.03
CA TYR A 96 2.45 -5.54 -3.43
C TYR A 96 2.42 -5.25 -1.93
N ILE A 97 3.47 -5.64 -1.20
CA ILE A 97 3.59 -5.31 0.24
C ILE A 97 3.55 -3.79 0.43
N TYR A 98 4.33 -3.04 -0.36
CA TYR A 98 4.36 -1.58 -0.30
C TYR A 98 2.97 -0.98 -0.58
N LYS A 99 2.25 -1.46 -1.60
CA LYS A 99 0.92 -0.96 -1.95
C LYS A 99 -0.11 -1.25 -0.86
N ILE A 100 -0.09 -2.45 -0.27
CA ILE A 100 -0.94 -2.78 0.89
C ILE A 100 -0.64 -1.81 2.04
N GLU A 101 0.62 -1.62 2.41
CA GLU A 101 1.00 -0.72 3.50
C GLU A 101 0.65 0.75 3.25
N SER A 102 0.78 1.21 2.00
CA SER A 102 0.40 2.58 1.62
C SER A 102 -1.12 2.79 1.67
N SER A 103 -1.89 1.79 1.25
CA SER A 103 -3.35 1.83 1.21
C SER A 103 -3.93 1.77 2.63
N THR A 104 -3.40 0.92 3.49
CA THR A 104 -3.77 0.88 4.92
C THR A 104 -3.55 2.23 5.58
N ARG A 105 -2.39 2.86 5.37
CA ARG A 105 -2.09 4.21 5.90
C ARG A 105 -3.05 5.27 5.36
N ALA A 106 -3.50 5.16 4.11
CA ALA A 106 -4.48 6.08 3.55
C ALA A 106 -5.86 5.91 4.20
N LEU A 107 -6.31 4.65 4.40
CA LEU A 107 -7.55 4.34 5.09
C LEU A 107 -7.54 4.84 6.54
N ASP A 108 -6.43 4.66 7.26
CA ASP A 108 -6.29 5.14 8.64
C ASP A 108 -6.44 6.66 8.73
N LYS A 109 -5.87 7.40 7.76
CA LYS A 109 -6.05 8.86 7.67
C LYS A 109 -7.50 9.22 7.47
N VAL A 110 -8.19 8.59 6.51
CA VAL A 110 -9.62 8.84 6.24
C VAL A 110 -10.48 8.53 7.47
N ALA A 111 -10.26 7.39 8.11
CA ALA A 111 -10.98 7.00 9.32
C ALA A 111 -10.77 8.00 10.45
N HIS A 112 -9.54 8.48 10.63
CA HIS A 112 -9.23 9.50 11.63
C HIS A 112 -9.90 10.86 11.34
N TYR A 113 -9.92 11.30 10.07
CA TYR A 113 -10.64 12.52 9.67
C TYR A 113 -12.15 12.41 9.91
N MET A 114 -12.75 11.28 9.55
CA MET A 114 -14.18 11.04 9.79
C MET A 114 -14.51 10.99 11.28
N GLY A 115 -13.67 10.34 12.10
CA GLY A 115 -13.84 10.30 13.55
C GLY A 115 -13.83 11.68 14.21
N ARG A 116 -12.94 12.59 13.76
CA ARG A 116 -12.93 13.99 14.25
C ARG A 116 -14.19 14.75 13.87
N SER A 117 -14.62 14.66 12.61
CA SER A 117 -15.84 15.33 12.14
C SER A 117 -17.09 14.83 12.89
N MET A 118 -17.14 13.54 13.22
CA MET A 118 -18.23 12.96 14.02
C MET A 118 -18.21 13.48 15.46
N ASN A 119 -17.04 13.57 16.09
CA ASN A 119 -16.90 14.11 17.45
C ASN A 119 -17.30 15.59 17.51
N GLU A 120 -16.89 16.41 16.55
CA GLU A 120 -17.30 17.83 16.45
C GLU A 120 -18.82 17.97 16.28
N THR A 121 -19.45 17.09 15.49
CA THR A 121 -20.91 17.09 15.29
C THR A 121 -21.66 16.68 16.56
N VAL A 122 -21.11 15.72 17.32
CA VAL A 122 -21.68 15.28 18.61
C VAL A 122 -21.52 16.38 19.67
N GLU A 123 -20.36 17.01 19.78
CA GLU A 123 -20.13 18.13 20.69
C GLU A 123 -21.05 19.33 20.39
N GLN A 124 -21.23 19.68 19.10
CA GLN A 124 -22.18 20.72 18.72
C GLN A 124 -23.63 20.37 19.07
N LYS A 125 -24.03 19.10 18.93
CA LYS A 125 -25.37 18.63 19.35
C LYS A 125 -25.55 18.68 20.87
N ILE A 126 -24.56 18.25 21.65
CA ILE A 126 -24.57 18.30 23.12
C ILE A 126 -24.60 19.76 23.60
N SER A 127 -23.80 20.63 22.99
CA SER A 127 -23.76 22.05 23.33
C SER A 127 -25.10 22.75 23.02
N ARG A 128 -25.76 22.39 21.91
CA ARG A 128 -27.13 22.87 21.59
C ARG A 128 -28.21 22.30 22.50
N SER A 129 -28.12 21.05 22.95
CA SER A 129 -29.12 20.49 23.87
C SER A 129 -29.03 21.10 25.26
N ASN A 130 -27.83 21.43 25.75
CA ASN A 130 -27.63 22.09 27.05
C ASN A 130 -28.19 23.52 27.11
N TRP A 131 -28.41 24.17 25.96
CA TRP A 131 -29.12 25.46 25.87
C TRP A 131 -30.64 25.32 25.89
N LEU A 132 -31.17 24.13 25.62
CA LEU A 132 -32.60 23.84 25.51
C LEU A 132 -33.20 23.26 26.79
N GLU A 133 -32.40 22.98 27.82
CA GLU A 133 -32.95 22.68 29.14
C GLU A 133 -33.35 23.98 29.85
N PRO A 134 -34.66 24.26 30.04
CA PRO A 134 -35.06 25.40 30.86
C PRO A 134 -34.54 25.14 32.28
N LYS A 135 -33.65 26.02 32.76
CA LYS A 135 -33.32 26.10 34.19
C LYS A 135 -34.64 26.16 34.95
N ASN A 136 -34.93 25.10 35.71
CA ASN A 136 -36.09 24.98 36.58
C ASN A 136 -36.43 26.34 37.18
N ALA A 137 -37.59 26.86 36.77
CA ALA A 137 -38.23 28.01 37.36
C ALA A 137 -38.48 27.71 38.85
N GLY A 138 -37.66 28.29 39.73
CA GLY A 138 -38.09 28.60 41.09
C GLY A 138 -38.48 30.09 41.15
N PRO A 139 -39.29 30.54 42.13
CA PRO A 139 -40.02 29.80 43.17
C PRO A 139 -41.55 29.98 43.05
N ALA A 140 -42.34 28.97 43.42
CA ALA A 140 -43.76 29.15 43.64
C ALA A 140 -43.97 29.90 44.98
N LEU A 141 -44.06 31.22 44.90
CA LEU A 141 -44.61 32.06 45.97
C LEU A 141 -46.06 31.66 46.20
N ASN A 142 -46.36 31.02 47.33
CA ASN A 142 -47.73 30.83 47.79
C ASN A 142 -47.97 31.74 48.99
N ASN A 143 -48.69 32.83 48.74
CA ASN A 143 -49.19 33.77 49.74
C ASN A 143 -50.67 34.02 49.40
N LYS A 144 -51.50 34.16 50.45
CA LYS A 144 -52.98 34.26 50.51
C LYS A 144 -53.63 32.90 50.85
N GLN A 145 -54.44 32.75 51.89
CA GLN A 145 -55.06 33.68 52.84
C GLN A 145 -55.38 32.92 54.13
#